data_AF-A0A9X3ESE3-F1
#
_entry.id   AF-A0A9X3ESE3-F1
#
_cell.length_a   1.000
_cell.length_b   1.000
_cell.length_c   1.000
_cell.angle_alpha   90.00
_cell.angle_beta   90.00
_cell.angle_gamma   90.00
#
_symmetry.space_group_name_H-M   'P 1'
#
loop_
_entity.id
_entity.type
_entity.pdbx_description
1 polymer ?
#
loop_
_entity_poly.entity_id
_entity_poly.type
_entity_poly.pdbx_seq_one_letter_code
_entity_poly.pdbx_strand_id
1 'polypeptide(L)'
;MKVDRLERDQNFFELGATSVHLVRIAGRLRTELGCQVTVTTLFRAATVRVLAGQLELGAAEEAATQIQQQAQTRVEARLAARGRRGRGGSDA
;
A
#
# COMPACT_ATOMS: atom_id res chain seq x y z
N MET A 1 4.81 -24.30 11.04
CA MET A 1 5.98 -23.63 11.65
C MET A 1 5.59 -23.14 13.04
N LYS A 2 6.16 -23.75 14.08
CA LYS A 2 6.16 -23.20 15.45
C LYS A 2 7.58 -22.71 15.70
N VAL A 3 7.75 -21.41 15.81
CA VAL A 3 9.05 -20.77 16.05
C VAL A 3 8.82 -19.73 17.13
N ASP A 4 9.48 -19.89 18.27
CA ASP A 4 9.32 -19.00 19.42
C ASP A 4 10.10 -17.69 19.24
N ARG A 5 11.21 -17.74 18.50
CA ARG A 5 12.03 -16.59 18.18
C ARG A 5 12.54 -16.67 16.74
N LEU A 6 12.32 -15.60 15.99
CA LEU A 6 12.71 -15.47 14.58
C LEU A 6 13.62 -14.25 14.44
N GLU A 7 14.81 -14.45 13.91
CA GLU A 7 15.73 -13.36 13.57
C GLU A 7 15.29 -12.69 12.27
N ARG A 8 15.53 -11.37 12.14
CA ARG A 8 15.03 -10.57 11.01
C ARG A 8 15.56 -11.01 9.64
N ASP A 9 16.70 -11.68 9.63
CA ASP A 9 17.40 -12.17 8.43
C ASP A 9 17.17 -13.67 8.18
N GLN A 10 16.44 -14.36 9.06
CA GLN A 10 16.12 -15.77 8.85
C GLN A 10 15.08 -15.95 7.76
N ASN A 11 15.35 -16.91 6.89
CA ASN A 11 14.48 -17.26 5.80
C ASN A 11 13.30 -18.10 6.31
N PHE A 12 12.07 -17.68 6.01
CA PHE A 12 10.86 -18.40 6.43
C PHE A 12 10.85 -19.86 5.92
N PHE A 13 11.35 -20.10 4.71
CA PHE A 13 11.35 -21.42 4.08
C PHE A 13 12.36 -22.37 4.72
N GLU A 14 13.52 -21.86 5.16
CA GLU A 14 14.50 -22.65 5.92
C GLU A 14 13.95 -23.10 7.28
N LEU A 15 12.97 -22.37 7.81
CA LEU A 15 12.24 -22.71 9.03
C LEU A 15 11.00 -23.57 8.79
N GLY A 16 10.80 -24.06 7.55
CA GLY A 16 9.69 -24.92 7.18
C GLY A 16 8.38 -24.17 6.93
N ALA A 17 8.42 -22.89 6.60
CA ALA A 17 7.25 -22.20 6.07
C ALA A 17 6.83 -22.80 4.72
N THR A 18 5.53 -22.79 4.47
CA THR A 18 4.89 -23.31 3.25
C THR A 18 3.90 -22.28 2.75
N SER A 19 3.33 -22.48 1.57
CA SER A 19 2.35 -21.55 0.99
C SER A 19 1.16 -21.28 1.92
N VAL A 20 0.70 -22.28 2.68
CA VAL A 20 -0.39 -22.10 3.67
C VAL A 20 0.05 -21.18 4.81
N HIS A 21 1.31 -21.27 5.25
CA HIS A 21 1.86 -20.34 6.23
C HIS A 21 1.91 -18.92 5.67
N LEU A 22 2.33 -18.74 4.40
CA LEU A 22 2.38 -17.42 3.77
C LEU A 22 0.99 -16.80 3.60
N VAL A 23 -0.01 -17.58 3.19
CA VAL A 23 -1.40 -17.10 3.10
C VAL A 23 -1.90 -16.63 4.46
N ARG A 24 -1.59 -17.37 5.54
CA ARG A 24 -1.94 -16.96 6.91
C ARG A 24 -1.21 -15.69 7.34
N ILE A 25 0.08 -15.57 7.02
CA ILE A 25 0.87 -14.37 7.29
C ILE A 25 0.27 -13.16 6.56
N ALA A 26 -0.03 -13.28 5.26
CA ALA A 26 -0.68 -12.22 4.49
C ALA A 26 -2.02 -11.78 5.10
N GLY A 27 -2.85 -12.75 5.50
CA GLY A 27 -4.10 -12.47 6.20
C GLY A 27 -3.91 -11.70 7.50
N ARG A 28 -2.94 -12.12 8.33
CA ARG A 28 -2.63 -11.45 9.60
C ARG A 28 -2.05 -10.06 9.41
N LEU A 29 -1.15 -9.85 8.45
CA LEU A 29 -0.61 -8.53 8.12
C LEU A 29 -1.74 -7.57 7.72
N ARG A 30 -2.71 -8.05 6.94
CA ARG A 30 -3.88 -7.24 6.58
C ARG A 30 -4.74 -6.91 7.78
N THR A 31 -5.03 -7.87 8.66
CA THR A 31 -5.95 -7.64 9.80
C THR A 31 -5.32 -6.88 10.95
N GLU A 32 -4.03 -7.10 11.22
CA GLU A 32 -3.33 -6.51 12.37
C GLU A 32 -2.63 -5.20 12.02
N LEU A 33 -2.14 -5.04 10.79
CA LEU A 33 -1.37 -3.86 10.35
C LEU A 33 -2.02 -3.07 9.21
N GLY A 34 -3.12 -3.56 8.64
CA GLY A 34 -3.76 -2.95 7.47
C GLY A 34 -2.98 -3.14 6.17
N CYS A 35 -1.84 -3.84 6.19
CA CYS A 35 -0.97 -3.99 5.03
C CYS A 35 -1.50 -5.07 4.06
N GLN A 36 -1.71 -4.70 2.80
CA GLN A 36 -2.08 -5.67 1.77
C GLN A 36 -0.81 -6.29 1.16
N VAL A 37 -0.57 -7.56 1.48
CA VAL A 37 0.61 -8.28 0.98
C VAL A 37 0.17 -9.49 0.17
N THR A 38 0.69 -9.61 -1.05
CA THR A 38 0.44 -10.80 -1.88
C THR A 38 1.32 -11.97 -1.48
N VAL A 39 0.88 -13.20 -1.76
CA VAL A 39 1.70 -14.40 -1.54
C VAL A 39 2.99 -14.33 -2.37
N THR A 40 2.94 -13.77 -3.58
CA THR A 40 4.13 -13.55 -4.43
C THR A 40 5.13 -12.61 -3.77
N THR A 41 4.65 -11.54 -3.12
CA THR A 41 5.51 -10.62 -2.36
C THR A 41 6.21 -11.35 -1.22
N LEU A 42 5.48 -12.18 -0.45
CA LEU A 42 6.07 -12.98 0.63
C LEU A 42 7.10 -14.00 0.14
N PHE A 43 6.89 -14.57 -1.05
CA PHE A 43 7.89 -15.44 -1.68
C PHE A 43 9.17 -14.70 -2.06
N ARG A 44 9.06 -13.49 -2.61
CA ARG A 44 10.22 -12.65 -2.96
C ARG A 44 10.92 -12.08 -1.73
N ALA A 45 10.15 -11.76 -0.70
CA ALA A 45 10.62 -11.21 0.57
C ALA A 45 10.71 -12.31 1.64
N ALA A 46 11.59 -13.28 1.42
CA ALA A 46 11.68 -14.49 2.22
C ALA A 46 12.18 -14.29 3.68
N THR A 47 12.50 -13.06 4.08
CA THR A 47 12.91 -12.70 5.46
C THR A 47 12.10 -11.51 5.97
N VAL A 48 12.02 -11.35 7.28
CA VAL A 48 11.30 -10.23 7.92
C VAL A 48 11.88 -8.89 7.49
N ARG A 49 13.22 -8.78 7.39
CA ARG A 49 13.88 -7.54 6.97
C ARG A 49 13.44 -7.11 5.58
N VAL A 50 13.49 -8.02 4.61
CA VAL A 50 13.14 -7.68 3.22
C VAL A 50 11.65 -7.34 3.13
N LEU A 51 10.81 -8.08 3.86
CA LEU A 51 9.37 -7.82 3.89
C LEU A 51 9.04 -6.44 4.48
N ALA A 52 9.67 -6.08 5.60
CA ALA A 52 9.47 -4.78 6.23
C ALA A 52 9.85 -3.63 5.27
N GLY A 53 11.00 -3.73 4.59
CA GLY A 53 11.40 -2.70 3.63
C GLY A 53 10.44 -2.58 2.43
N GLN A 54 9.85 -3.69 1.96
CA GLN A 54 8.83 -3.63 0.91
C GLN A 54 7.54 -2.96 1.38
N LEU A 55 7.13 -3.19 2.64
CA LEU A 55 5.96 -2.57 3.24
C LEU A 55 6.14 -1.06 3.40
N GLU A 56 7.31 -0.63 3.87
CA GLU A 56 7.66 0.79 4.00
C GLU A 56 7.64 1.51 2.65
N LEU A 57 8.18 0.87 1.61
CA LEU A 57 8.16 1.42 0.25
C LEU A 57 6.74 1.54 -0.30
N GLY A 58 5.93 0.49 -0.17
CA GLY A 58 4.53 0.51 -0.62
C GLY A 58 3.71 1.59 0.09
N ALA A 59 3.88 1.76 1.41
CA ALA A 59 3.21 2.81 2.17
C ALA A 59 3.62 4.23 1.70
N ALA A 60 4.90 4.43 1.35
CA ALA A 60 5.38 5.70 0.81
C ALA A 60 4.78 5.99 -0.58
N GLU A 61 4.69 4.97 -1.44
CA GLU A 61 4.07 5.08 -2.78
C GLU A 61 2.57 5.39 -2.70
N GLU A 62 1.85 4.75 -1.77
CA GLU A 62 0.43 5.03 -1.51
C GLU A 62 0.23 6.48 -1.03
N ALA A 63 1.05 6.95 -0.09
CA ALA A 63 0.99 8.32 0.42
C ALA A 63 1.27 9.36 -0.68
N ALA A 64 2.29 9.14 -1.51
CA ALA A 64 2.62 10.01 -2.63
C ALA A 64 1.47 10.07 -3.65
N THR A 65 0.87 8.92 -3.97
CA THR A 65 -0.28 8.82 -4.87
C THR A 65 -1.48 9.61 -4.36
N GLN A 66 -1.79 9.50 -3.06
CA GLN A 66 -2.88 10.24 -2.44
C GLN A 66 -2.67 11.76 -2.46
N ILE A 67 -1.45 12.23 -2.17
CA ILE A 67 -1.11 13.66 -2.25
C ILE A 67 -1.31 14.18 -3.68
N GLN A 68 -0.89 13.40 -4.68
CA GLN A 68 -1.02 13.78 -6.09
C GLN A 68 -2.49 13.85 -6.54
N GLN A 69 -3.33 12.90 -6.15
CA GLN A 69 -4.76 12.91 -6.44
C GLN A 69 -5.47 14.12 -5.80
N GLN A 70 -5.16 14.42 -4.54
CA GLN A 70 -5.74 15.58 -3.85
C GLN A 70 -5.33 16.91 -4.52
N ALA A 71 -4.09 17.01 -4.99
CA ALA A 71 -3.62 18.17 -5.73
C ALA A 71 -4.40 18.33 -7.05
N GLN A 72 -4.61 17.24 -7.80
CA GLN A 72 -5.38 17.22 -9.05
C GLN A 72 -6.83 17.65 -8.82
N THR A 73 -7.53 17.04 -7.86
CA THR A 73 -8.93 17.39 -7.53
C THR A 73 -9.09 18.86 -7.15
N ARG A 74 -8.12 19.45 -6.42
CA ARG A 74 -8.15 20.87 -6.05
C ARG A 74 -7.98 21.79 -7.25
N VAL A 75 -7.14 21.42 -8.21
CA VAL A 75 -6.97 22.18 -9.45
C VAL A 75 -8.25 22.12 -10.29
N GLU A 76 -8.82 20.93 -10.47
CA GLU A 76 -10.07 20.73 -11.22
C GLU A 76 -11.25 21.51 -10.61
N ALA A 77 -11.44 21.46 -9.30
CA ALA A 77 -12.49 22.20 -8.61
C ALA A 77 -12.40 23.72 -8.83
N ARG A 78 -11.18 24.27 -8.86
CA ARG A 78 -10.93 25.70 -9.14
C ARG A 78 -11.28 26.08 -10.58
N LEU A 79 -10.95 25.22 -11.54
CA LEU A 79 -11.29 25.44 -12.95
C LEU A 79 -12.81 25.35 -13.18
N ALA A 80 -13.49 24.39 -12.54
CA ALA A 80 -14.95 24.22 -12.63
C ALA A 80 -15.74 25.38 -12.00
N ALA A 81 -15.20 26.05 -10.97
CA ALA A 81 -15.81 27.23 -10.36
C ALA A 81 -15.69 28.48 -11.25
N ARG A 82 -14.64 28.59 -12.07
CA ARG A 82 -14.40 29.72 -12.98
C ARG A 82 -15.32 29.70 -14.21
N GLY A 83 -15.64 28.52 -14.74
CA GLY A 83 -16.46 28.37 -15.96
C GLY A 83 -17.93 28.80 -15.83
N ARG A 84 -18.50 28.82 -14.62
CA ARG A 84 -19.92 29.14 -14.39
C ARG A 84 -20.27 30.63 -14.40
N ARG A 85 -19.29 31.53 -14.28
CA ARG A 85 -19.52 32.99 -14.22
C ARG A 85 -19.55 33.69 -15.59
N GLY A 86 -19.24 32.99 -16.69
CA GLY A 86 -19.10 33.60 -18.02
C GLY A 86 -20.31 33.51 -18.95
N ARG A 87 -21.46 32.95 -18.53
CA ARG A 87 -22.60 32.63 -19.42
C ARG A 87 -23.94 33.21 -18.93
N GLY A 88 -23.95 34.47 -18.49
CA GLY A 88 -25.15 35.12 -17.95
C GLY A 88 -25.26 36.62 -18.19
N GLY A 89 -24.49 37.19 -19.11
CA GLY A 89 -24.48 38.63 -19.37
C GLY A 89 -24.37 38.95 -20.86
N SER A 90 -25.44 38.74 -21.61
CA SER A 90 -25.70 39.39 -22.89
C SER A 90 -27.15 39.11 -23.26
N ASP A 91 -28.04 39.98 -22.81
CA ASP A 91 -29.25 40.42 -23.53
C ASP A 91 -29.98 41.41 -22.62
N ALA A 92 -29.62 42.68 -22.82
CA ALA A 92 -30.36 43.85 -22.38
C ALA A 92 -30.42 44.81 -23.58
#